data_AF-A0A158GJA4-F1
#
_entry.id   AF-A0A158GJA4-F1
#
_cell.length_a   1.000
_cell.length_b   1.000
_cell.length_c   1.000
_cell.angle_alpha   90.00
_cell.angle_beta   90.00
_cell.angle_gamma   90.00
#
_symmetry.space_group_name_H-M   'P 1'
#
loop_
_entity.id
_entity.type
_entity.pdbx_description
1 polymer ?
#
loop_
_entity_poly.entity_id
_entity_poly.type
_entity_poly.pdbx_seq_one_letter_code
_entity_poly.pdbx_strand_id
1 'polypeptide(L)'
;MAKDRLRLWKAQPIEIGSHVVPDFYPWFGVDLSILAMAKKTAPIDGILGVEIFRQFSWVLDNREKTLTIWQHPPANEHFAHCVPYRDGPPVTGPALYLRTGDQFIEFAIDTGAEGSSIDAETLELLKGAKTAKLTGTRQSGSINGLETSSDYFVTGFSLDKQPIGGFEFSYVNGKKGSNLLGRDFLAKLDRYMFVPSTFEFCFDESRLAQDNPIEVRRLGVRLIDGKVTFAANTSKSFEEQDIRNGDVLIEVNGQPAYPASLDETSSALNTTAKGKLSLVIERDGQRRTVRM
;
A
#
# COMPACT_ATOMS: atom_id res chain seq x y z
N MET A 1 3.85 -21.49 -7.32
CA MET A 1 3.98 -21.88 -5.90
C MET A 1 4.72 -23.20 -5.83
N ALA A 2 5.75 -23.32 -4.99
CA ALA A 2 6.11 -24.65 -4.50
C ALA A 2 4.97 -25.09 -3.56
N LYS A 3 4.42 -26.29 -3.76
CA LYS A 3 3.22 -26.81 -3.08
C LYS A 3 3.32 -26.91 -1.55
N ASP A 4 4.49 -26.65 -0.96
CA ASP A 4 4.83 -27.08 0.41
C ASP A 4 4.72 -25.98 1.49
N ARG A 5 4.05 -24.85 1.23
CA ARG A 5 3.98 -23.71 2.18
C ARG A 5 2.60 -23.32 2.70
N LEU A 6 1.50 -23.83 2.16
CA LEU A 6 0.16 -23.54 2.67
C LEU A 6 -0.20 -24.57 3.75
N ARG A 7 -0.43 -24.12 4.98
CA ARG A 7 -0.94 -24.98 6.06
C ARG A 7 -2.36 -24.56 6.41
N LEU A 8 -3.24 -25.52 6.64
CA LEU A 8 -4.52 -25.26 7.28
C LEU A 8 -4.32 -25.36 8.78
N TRP A 9 -4.63 -24.29 9.51
CA TRP A 9 -4.57 -24.27 10.96
C TRP A 9 -5.96 -24.45 11.54
N LYS A 10 -6.03 -25.05 12.73
CA LYS A 10 -7.27 -25.07 13.50
C LYS A 10 -7.62 -23.62 13.82
N ALA A 11 -8.77 -23.18 13.36
CA ALA A 11 -9.29 -21.86 13.67
C ALA A 11 -9.45 -21.71 15.19
N GLN A 12 -9.17 -20.52 15.68
CA GLN A 12 -9.47 -20.12 17.05
C GLN A 12 -10.46 -18.94 16.99
N PRO A 13 -11.30 -18.75 18.02
CA PRO A 13 -12.12 -17.55 18.08
C PRO A 13 -11.22 -16.31 18.15
N ILE A 14 -11.66 -15.21 17.52
CA ILE A 14 -10.98 -13.91 17.57
C ILE A 14 -11.88 -12.93 18.30
N GLU A 15 -11.34 -12.23 19.28
CA GLU A 15 -12.03 -11.14 19.95
C GLU A 15 -11.70 -9.81 19.26
N ILE A 16 -12.73 -9.08 18.84
CA ILE A 16 -12.64 -7.72 18.32
C ILE A 16 -13.48 -6.83 19.24
N GLY A 17 -12.81 -6.11 20.13
CA GLY A 17 -13.49 -5.39 21.22
C GLY A 17 -14.27 -6.36 22.11
N SER A 18 -15.58 -6.17 22.21
CA SER A 18 -16.48 -7.07 22.96
C SER A 18 -17.18 -8.12 22.10
N HIS A 19 -16.84 -8.23 20.81
CA HIS A 19 -17.42 -9.22 19.89
C HIS A 19 -16.49 -10.41 19.71
N VAL A 20 -17.05 -11.62 19.73
CA VAL A 20 -16.32 -12.85 19.44
C VAL A 20 -16.65 -13.31 18.03
N VAL A 21 -15.67 -13.29 17.14
CA VAL A 21 -15.75 -13.96 15.84
C VAL A 21 -15.50 -15.46 16.07
N PRO A 22 -16.46 -16.33 15.75
CA PRO A 22 -16.35 -17.76 16.05
C PRO A 22 -15.31 -18.48 15.16
N ASP A 23 -14.87 -19.66 15.60
CA ASP A 23 -13.82 -20.48 14.98
C ASP A 23 -14.29 -21.31 13.77
N PHE A 24 -15.35 -20.89 13.08
CA PHE A 24 -15.93 -21.68 11.98
C PHE A 24 -15.09 -21.64 10.69
N TYR A 25 -14.34 -20.57 10.43
CA TYR A 25 -13.56 -20.42 9.19
C TYR A 25 -12.11 -20.90 9.37
N PRO A 26 -11.61 -21.83 8.54
CA PRO A 26 -10.24 -22.32 8.66
C PRO A 26 -9.23 -21.19 8.45
N TRP A 27 -8.19 -21.16 9.28
CA TRP A 27 -7.11 -20.19 9.12
C TRP A 27 -6.09 -20.72 8.11
N PHE A 28 -5.69 -19.87 7.17
CA PHE A 28 -4.59 -20.16 6.26
C PHE A 28 -3.28 -19.76 6.91
N GLY A 29 -2.52 -20.76 7.35
CA GLY A 29 -1.17 -20.60 7.86
C GLY A 29 -0.19 -20.35 6.71
N VAL A 30 0.30 -19.12 6.62
CA VAL A 30 1.37 -18.70 5.71
C VAL A 30 2.46 -18.00 6.51
N ASP A 31 3.70 -18.12 6.05
CA ASP A 31 4.81 -17.36 6.64
C ASP A 31 4.69 -15.88 6.27
N LEU A 32 4.27 -15.06 7.24
CA LEU A 32 4.08 -13.63 7.08
C LEU A 32 5.36 -12.82 7.35
N SER A 33 6.49 -13.45 7.63
CA SER A 33 7.75 -12.73 7.90
C SER A 33 8.17 -11.85 6.72
N ILE A 34 7.99 -12.31 5.48
CA ILE A 34 8.25 -11.52 4.28
C ILE A 34 7.34 -10.29 4.22
N LEU A 35 6.07 -10.44 4.58
CA LEU A 35 5.13 -9.33 4.61
C LEU A 35 5.49 -8.35 5.72
N ALA A 36 5.79 -8.82 6.93
CA ALA A 36 6.24 -7.98 8.04
C ALA A 36 7.52 -7.21 7.68
N MET A 37 8.48 -7.87 7.02
CA MET A 37 9.70 -7.25 6.51
C MET A 37 9.41 -6.21 5.41
N ALA A 38 8.51 -6.52 4.47
CA ALA A 38 8.14 -5.61 3.38
C ALA A 38 7.37 -4.38 3.88
N LYS A 39 6.42 -4.61 4.79
CA LYS A 39 5.59 -3.60 5.46
C LYS A 39 6.31 -2.85 6.58
N LYS A 40 7.50 -3.35 6.94
CA LYS A 40 8.37 -2.83 7.97
C LYS A 40 7.67 -2.62 9.33
N THR A 41 6.83 -3.58 9.69
CA THR A 41 6.04 -3.58 10.93
C THR A 41 6.60 -4.60 11.93
N ALA A 42 6.12 -4.55 13.17
CA ALA A 42 6.19 -5.68 14.10
C ALA A 42 5.69 -6.97 13.43
N PRO A 43 6.08 -8.16 13.93
CA PRO A 43 5.57 -9.43 13.41
C PRO A 43 4.06 -9.38 13.19
N ILE A 44 3.62 -9.78 12.00
CA ILE A 44 2.20 -9.83 11.66
C ILE A 44 1.70 -11.19 12.12
N ASP A 45 0.87 -11.21 13.15
CA ASP A 45 0.29 -12.45 13.70
C ASP A 45 -0.81 -13.03 12.79
N GLY A 46 -1.44 -12.20 11.97
CA GLY A 46 -2.46 -12.61 11.02
C GLY A 46 -2.99 -11.46 10.17
N ILE A 47 -3.77 -11.80 9.16
CA ILE A 47 -4.51 -10.85 8.31
C ILE A 47 -6.00 -11.17 8.48
N LEU A 48 -6.81 -10.18 8.81
CA LEU A 48 -8.26 -10.33 8.84
C LEU A 48 -8.78 -10.26 7.40
N GLY A 49 -9.37 -11.36 6.91
CA GLY A 49 -9.88 -11.47 5.56
C GLY A 49 -11.28 -10.88 5.38
N VAL A 50 -11.81 -11.01 4.17
CA VAL A 50 -13.13 -10.46 3.80
C VAL A 50 -14.26 -11.06 4.65
N GLU A 51 -14.10 -12.30 5.12
CA GLU A 51 -15.08 -13.03 5.93
C GLU A 51 -15.28 -12.41 7.31
N ILE A 52 -14.23 -11.83 7.88
CA ILE A 52 -14.31 -11.06 9.12
C ILE A 52 -14.74 -9.63 8.79
N PHE A 53 -14.16 -9.03 7.75
CA PHE A 53 -14.51 -7.69 7.29
C PHE A 53 -16.02 -7.50 7.12
N ARG A 54 -16.71 -8.46 6.51
CA ARG A 54 -18.17 -8.42 6.26
C ARG A 54 -19.04 -8.33 7.53
N GLN A 55 -18.51 -8.67 8.70
CA GLN A 55 -19.27 -8.69 9.95
C GLN A 55 -19.33 -7.34 10.64
N PHE A 56 -18.56 -6.35 10.16
CA PHE A 56 -18.42 -5.05 10.81
C PHE A 56 -18.47 -3.90 9.81
N SER A 57 -18.85 -2.72 10.29
CA SER A 57 -18.58 -1.46 9.62
C SER A 57 -17.23 -0.91 10.09
N TRP A 58 -16.42 -0.44 9.14
CA TRP A 58 -15.04 -0.03 9.38
C TRP A 58 -14.91 1.44 9.09
N VAL A 59 -14.65 2.26 10.11
CA VAL A 59 -14.45 3.71 9.97
C VAL A 59 -12.98 4.02 10.20
N LEU A 60 -12.33 4.55 9.17
CA LEU A 60 -10.94 4.99 9.25
C LEU A 60 -10.86 6.52 9.16
N ASP A 61 -10.14 7.11 10.11
CA ASP A 61 -9.80 8.52 10.13
C ASP A 61 -8.30 8.69 9.85
N ASN A 62 -7.96 9.18 8.66
CA ASN A 62 -6.58 9.38 8.27
C ASN A 62 -5.94 10.62 8.90
N ARG A 63 -6.74 11.54 9.46
CA ARG A 63 -6.25 12.74 10.16
C ARG A 63 -5.82 12.36 11.57
N GLU A 64 -6.69 11.65 12.28
CA GLU A 64 -6.45 11.19 13.67
C GLU A 64 -5.70 9.85 13.74
N LYS A 65 -5.50 9.17 12.61
CA LYS A 65 -4.85 7.85 12.52
C LYS A 65 -5.57 6.77 13.33
N THR A 66 -6.90 6.80 13.34
CA THR A 66 -7.73 5.86 14.10
C THR A 66 -8.52 4.93 13.17
N LEU A 67 -8.62 3.67 13.57
CA LEU A 67 -9.59 2.71 13.03
C LEU A 67 -10.63 2.41 14.11
N THR A 68 -11.89 2.66 13.81
CA THR A 68 -13.03 2.31 14.67
C THR A 68 -13.86 1.23 13.99
N ILE A 69 -14.16 0.17 14.73
CA ILE A 69 -14.90 -0.99 14.23
C ILE A 69 -16.26 -1.01 14.93
N TRP A 70 -17.33 -1.08 14.15
CA TRP A 70 -18.70 -1.14 14.66
C TRP A 70 -19.40 -2.41 14.19
N GLN A 71 -20.19 -3.04 15.06
CA GLN A 71 -21.03 -4.17 14.65
C GLN A 71 -22.13 -3.76 13.66
N HIS A 72 -22.58 -2.51 13.77
CA HIS A 72 -23.60 -1.93 12.91
C HIS A 72 -23.14 -0.56 12.40
N PRO A 73 -23.65 -0.10 11.25
CA PRO A 73 -23.27 1.20 10.72
C PRO A 73 -23.57 2.29 11.77
N PRO A 74 -22.58 3.10 12.18
CA PRO A 74 -22.79 4.10 13.21
C PRO A 74 -23.71 5.22 12.72
N ALA A 75 -24.84 5.42 13.40
CA ALA A 75 -25.87 6.40 12.99
C ALA A 75 -25.41 7.87 13.04
N ASN A 76 -24.39 8.18 13.84
CA ASN A 76 -23.89 9.54 14.03
C ASN A 76 -22.71 9.87 13.09
N GLU A 77 -22.27 8.91 12.26
CA GLU A 77 -21.24 9.18 11.26
C GLU A 77 -21.87 9.78 10.01
N HIS A 78 -21.38 10.95 9.63
CA HIS A 78 -21.80 11.65 8.42
C HIS A 78 -20.59 11.84 7.52
N PHE A 79 -20.76 11.48 6.25
CA PHE A 79 -19.76 11.61 5.19
C PHE A 79 -20.33 12.44 4.06
N ALA A 80 -19.48 13.20 3.38
CA ALA A 80 -19.87 14.02 2.24
C ALA A 80 -20.30 13.18 1.04
N HIS A 81 -19.65 12.03 0.83
CA HIS A 81 -19.88 11.15 -0.31
C HIS A 81 -20.14 9.72 0.13
N CYS A 82 -21.05 9.03 -0.58
CA CYS A 82 -21.28 7.59 -0.44
C CYS A 82 -21.52 6.99 -1.83
N VAL A 83 -20.78 5.94 -2.16
CA VAL A 83 -20.90 5.20 -3.42
C VAL A 83 -21.12 3.71 -3.16
N PRO A 84 -21.84 3.01 -4.04
CA PRO A 84 -21.86 1.56 -3.99
C PRO A 84 -20.48 1.01 -4.32
N TYR A 85 -20.08 -0.05 -3.63
CA TYR A 85 -18.93 -0.86 -3.99
C TYR A 85 -19.39 -2.28 -4.35
N ARG A 86 -18.62 -3.00 -5.14
CA ARG A 86 -18.89 -4.42 -5.43
C ARG A 86 -18.26 -5.29 -4.34
N ASP A 87 -19.05 -6.14 -3.70
CA ASP A 87 -18.47 -7.18 -2.84
C ASP A 87 -17.62 -8.14 -3.70
N GLY A 88 -16.41 -8.44 -3.24
CA GLY A 88 -15.48 -9.30 -3.98
C GLY A 88 -15.26 -10.64 -3.31
N PRO A 89 -14.74 -11.63 -4.04
CA PRO A 89 -14.37 -12.92 -3.47
C PRO A 89 -13.30 -12.75 -2.37
N PRO A 90 -13.12 -13.77 -1.50
CA PRO A 90 -12.16 -13.71 -0.39
C PRO A 90 -10.72 -13.33 -0.72
N VAL A 91 -10.33 -13.48 -1.98
CA VAL A 91 -8.97 -13.20 -2.44
C VAL A 91 -8.75 -11.73 -2.82
N THR A 92 -9.80 -11.00 -3.24
CA THR A 92 -9.64 -9.64 -3.79
C THR A 92 -10.31 -8.55 -2.98
N GLY A 93 -11.23 -8.89 -2.07
CA GLY A 93 -11.91 -7.90 -1.22
C GLY A 93 -12.90 -7.00 -1.99
N PRO A 94 -13.46 -5.97 -1.34
CA PRO A 94 -14.42 -5.05 -1.95
C PRO A 94 -13.79 -4.25 -3.10
N ALA A 95 -14.58 -3.85 -4.09
CA ALA A 95 -14.07 -3.11 -5.25
C ALA A 95 -14.84 -1.82 -5.54
N LEU A 96 -14.11 -0.77 -5.89
CA LEU A 96 -14.65 0.51 -6.37
C LEU A 96 -14.55 0.59 -7.89
N TYR A 97 -15.42 1.41 -8.49
CA TYR A 97 -15.35 1.73 -9.90
C TYR A 97 -14.73 3.12 -10.08
N LEU A 98 -13.51 3.16 -10.61
CA LEU A 98 -12.88 4.41 -11.02
C LEU A 98 -13.22 4.71 -12.47
N ARG A 99 -13.59 5.96 -12.75
CA ARG A 99 -13.91 6.39 -14.11
C ARG A 99 -12.71 7.07 -14.75
N THR A 100 -12.40 6.69 -15.99
CA THR A 100 -11.44 7.38 -16.88
C THR A 100 -12.08 7.59 -18.25
N GLY A 101 -12.22 8.84 -18.68
CA GLY A 101 -13.07 9.18 -19.82
C GLY A 101 -14.50 8.66 -19.65
N ASP A 102 -14.94 7.83 -20.59
CA ASP A 102 -16.27 7.20 -20.60
C ASP A 102 -16.26 5.76 -20.05
N GLN A 103 -15.13 5.28 -19.54
CA GLN A 103 -14.99 3.92 -19.04
C GLN A 103 -15.00 3.86 -17.52
N PHE A 104 -15.64 2.82 -16.98
CA PHE A 104 -15.57 2.44 -15.58
C PHE A 104 -14.66 1.23 -15.45
N ILE A 105 -13.63 1.37 -14.62
CA ILE A 105 -12.67 0.31 -14.37
C ILE A 105 -12.85 -0.11 -12.92
N GLU A 106 -13.04 -1.42 -12.73
CA GLU A 106 -13.12 -2.01 -11.41
C GLU A 106 -11.74 -2.10 -10.79
N PHE A 107 -11.61 -1.63 -9.55
CA PHE A 107 -10.42 -1.77 -8.72
C PHE A 107 -10.79 -2.40 -7.38
N ALA A 108 -10.22 -3.56 -7.09
CA ALA A 108 -10.32 -4.16 -5.76
C ALA A 108 -9.51 -3.33 -4.75
N ILE A 109 -9.99 -3.22 -3.52
CA ILE A 109 -9.33 -2.49 -2.45
C ILE A 109 -8.51 -3.46 -1.64
N ASP A 110 -7.22 -3.18 -1.53
CA ASP A 110 -6.27 -3.95 -0.74
C ASP A 110 -5.65 -3.06 0.33
N THR A 111 -6.27 -3.02 1.51
CA THR A 111 -5.74 -2.30 2.69
C THR A 111 -4.41 -2.90 3.18
N GLY A 112 -4.11 -4.14 2.78
CA GLY A 112 -2.85 -4.83 2.96
C GLY A 112 -1.77 -4.40 1.96
N ALA A 113 -2.08 -3.68 0.88
CA ALA A 113 -1.11 -3.19 -0.10
C ALA A 113 -0.65 -1.75 0.20
N GLU A 114 0.65 -1.48 0.03
CA GLU A 114 1.20 -0.12 0.22
C GLU A 114 0.87 0.77 -0.96
N GLY A 115 1.06 0.24 -2.16
CA GLY A 115 0.80 0.91 -3.42
C GLY A 115 -0.29 0.22 -4.21
N SER A 116 -0.82 0.93 -5.18
CA SER A 116 -1.82 0.44 -6.11
C SER A 116 -1.19 -0.35 -7.28
N SER A 117 -1.98 -1.21 -7.95
CA SER A 117 -1.54 -1.96 -9.12
C SER A 117 -2.57 -1.91 -10.26
N ILE A 118 -2.10 -2.09 -11.48
CA ILE A 118 -2.94 -2.19 -12.68
C ILE A 118 -2.59 -3.45 -13.47
N ASP A 119 -3.58 -3.98 -14.18
CA ASP A 119 -3.36 -5.00 -15.18
C ASP A 119 -2.91 -4.43 -16.54
N ALA A 120 -2.60 -5.34 -17.47
CA ALA A 120 -2.09 -4.96 -18.79
C ALA A 120 -3.13 -4.21 -19.64
N GLU A 121 -4.41 -4.60 -19.58
CA GLU A 121 -5.47 -3.99 -20.38
C GLU A 121 -5.71 -2.54 -19.94
N THR A 122 -5.78 -2.32 -18.63
CA THR A 122 -5.91 -1.00 -18.02
C THR A 122 -4.71 -0.12 -18.33
N LEU A 123 -3.49 -0.67 -18.25
CA LEU A 123 -2.29 0.08 -18.61
C LEU A 123 -2.30 0.52 -20.08
N GLU A 124 -2.68 -0.35 -21.02
CA GLU A 124 -2.73 0.00 -22.44
C GLU A 124 -3.80 1.05 -22.74
N LEU A 125 -4.96 0.97 -22.08
CA LEU A 125 -5.97 2.02 -22.13
C LEU A 125 -5.41 3.39 -21.68
N LEU A 126 -4.75 3.42 -20.51
CA LEU A 126 -4.21 4.66 -19.94
C LEU A 126 -3.06 5.23 -20.79
N LYS A 127 -2.23 4.38 -21.40
CA LYS A 127 -1.22 4.80 -22.37
C LYS A 127 -1.86 5.39 -23.63
N GLY A 128 -2.92 4.77 -24.14
CA GLY A 128 -3.69 5.28 -25.29
C GLY A 128 -4.28 6.66 -25.01
N ALA A 129 -4.78 6.87 -23.79
CA ALA A 129 -5.27 8.16 -23.30
C ALA A 129 -4.16 9.17 -22.93
N LYS A 130 -2.89 8.77 -22.96
CA LYS A 130 -1.72 9.56 -22.53
C LYS A 130 -1.78 10.01 -21.06
N THR A 131 -2.45 9.25 -20.21
CA THR A 131 -2.58 9.55 -18.77
C THR A 131 -1.66 8.73 -17.88
N ALA A 132 -0.93 7.76 -18.44
CA ALA A 132 0.10 6.98 -17.75
C ALA A 132 1.51 7.33 -18.24
N LYS A 133 2.42 7.61 -17.30
CA LYS A 133 3.84 7.87 -17.57
C LYS A 133 4.72 6.91 -16.78
N LEU A 134 5.59 6.17 -17.46
CA LEU A 134 6.58 5.30 -16.79
C LEU A 134 7.49 6.16 -15.90
N THR A 135 7.55 5.83 -14.62
CA THR A 135 8.41 6.51 -13.65
C THR A 135 9.62 5.66 -13.27
N GLY A 136 9.57 4.33 -13.42
CA GLY A 136 10.74 3.44 -13.33
C GLY A 136 10.39 1.99 -13.02
N THR A 137 11.31 1.27 -12.39
CA THR A 137 11.13 -0.13 -12.00
C THR A 137 11.48 -0.35 -10.54
N ARG A 138 10.72 -1.22 -9.87
CA ARG A 138 10.77 -1.49 -8.43
C ARG A 138 10.81 -2.99 -8.19
N GLN A 139 11.48 -3.40 -7.11
CA GLN A 139 11.28 -4.74 -6.55
C GLN A 139 10.37 -4.62 -5.33
N SER A 140 9.26 -5.35 -5.30
CA SER A 140 8.31 -5.38 -4.20
C SER A 140 8.19 -6.79 -3.63
N GLY A 141 7.77 -6.88 -2.36
CA GLY A 141 7.50 -8.16 -1.68
C GLY A 141 6.01 -8.37 -1.49
N SER A 142 5.56 -9.60 -1.72
CA SER A 142 4.20 -10.05 -1.44
C SER A 142 4.23 -11.39 -0.69
N ILE A 143 3.06 -11.92 -0.34
CA ILE A 143 2.91 -13.29 0.16
C ILE A 143 3.47 -14.36 -0.82
N ASN A 144 3.60 -14.01 -2.11
CA ASN A 144 4.16 -14.88 -3.14
C ASN A 144 5.68 -14.74 -3.31
N GLY A 145 6.32 -13.87 -2.52
CA GLY A 145 7.75 -13.58 -2.58
C GLY A 145 8.06 -12.23 -3.24
N LEU A 146 9.30 -12.09 -3.72
CA LEU A 146 9.77 -10.86 -4.36
C LEU A 146 9.43 -10.84 -5.84
N GLU A 147 8.92 -9.70 -6.31
CA GLU A 147 8.55 -9.48 -7.71
C GLU A 147 9.11 -8.15 -8.22
N THR A 148 9.38 -8.07 -9.51
CA THR A 148 9.81 -6.82 -10.15
C THR A 148 8.64 -6.22 -10.92
N SER A 149 8.31 -4.96 -10.62
CA SER A 149 7.27 -4.17 -11.29
C SER A 149 7.88 -3.01 -12.08
N SER A 150 7.14 -2.56 -13.09
CA SER A 150 7.29 -1.23 -13.67
C SER A 150 6.26 -0.31 -13.03
N ASP A 151 6.66 0.87 -12.60
CA ASP A 151 5.78 1.83 -11.96
C ASP A 151 5.42 2.94 -12.94
N TYR A 152 4.14 3.31 -12.93
CA TYR A 152 3.58 4.36 -13.78
C TYR A 152 2.88 5.39 -12.93
N PHE A 153 3.21 6.66 -13.10
CA PHE A 153 2.39 7.74 -12.57
C PHE A 153 1.18 7.94 -13.47
N VAL A 154 -0.02 7.79 -12.90
CA VAL A 154 -1.29 7.81 -13.62
C VAL A 154 -2.15 8.97 -13.14
N THR A 155 -2.82 9.63 -14.07
CA THR A 155 -3.79 10.71 -13.83
C THR A 155 -5.12 10.40 -14.53
N GLY A 156 -6.13 11.25 -14.34
CA GLY A 156 -7.37 11.21 -15.14
C GLY A 156 -8.44 10.24 -14.61
N PHE A 157 -8.26 9.70 -13.42
CA PHE A 157 -9.30 8.96 -12.72
C PHE A 157 -10.26 9.88 -11.97
N SER A 158 -11.49 9.41 -11.77
CA SER A 158 -12.46 10.02 -10.86
C SER A 158 -13.23 8.96 -10.08
N LEU A 159 -13.65 9.31 -8.87
CA LEU A 159 -14.56 8.54 -8.02
C LEU A 159 -15.74 9.44 -7.66
N ASP A 160 -16.98 8.98 -7.87
CA ASP A 160 -18.18 9.80 -7.66
C ASP A 160 -18.13 11.20 -8.31
N LYS A 161 -17.62 11.28 -9.55
CA LYS A 161 -17.36 12.54 -10.27
C LYS A 161 -16.28 13.44 -9.65
N GLN A 162 -15.75 13.10 -8.48
CA GLN A 162 -14.61 13.80 -7.88
C GLN A 162 -13.32 13.39 -8.60
N PRO A 163 -12.52 14.35 -9.08
CA PRO A 163 -11.25 14.03 -9.72
C PRO A 163 -10.28 13.43 -8.69
N ILE A 164 -9.54 12.41 -9.10
CA ILE A 164 -8.45 11.84 -8.32
C ILE A 164 -7.15 12.38 -8.90
N GLY A 165 -6.39 13.08 -8.06
CA GLY A 165 -5.05 13.55 -8.39
C GLY A 165 -4.11 12.36 -8.60
N GLY A 166 -3.08 12.56 -9.41
CA GLY A 166 -2.22 11.48 -9.89
C GLY A 166 -1.52 10.70 -8.78
N PHE A 167 -1.25 9.43 -9.03
CA PHE A 167 -0.51 8.54 -8.13
C PHE A 167 0.13 7.37 -8.89
N GLU A 168 1.04 6.65 -8.23
CA GLU A 168 1.75 5.55 -8.86
C GLU A 168 0.96 4.26 -8.86
N PHE A 169 0.97 3.55 -9.98
CA PHE A 169 0.51 2.18 -10.10
C PHE A 169 1.66 1.28 -10.53
N SER A 170 1.78 0.14 -9.86
CA SER A 170 2.71 -0.91 -10.23
C SER A 170 2.09 -1.86 -11.26
N TYR A 171 2.90 -2.30 -12.22
CA TYR A 171 2.55 -3.32 -13.20
C TYR A 171 3.65 -4.39 -13.28
N VAL A 172 3.28 -5.65 -13.07
CA VAL A 172 4.21 -6.79 -13.17
C VAL A 172 4.16 -7.36 -14.58
N ASN A 173 5.23 -7.13 -15.35
CA ASN A 173 5.33 -7.57 -16.74
C ASN A 173 5.11 -9.08 -16.88
N GLY A 174 4.23 -9.47 -17.79
CA GLY A 174 4.04 -10.88 -18.17
C GLY A 174 3.18 -11.71 -17.19
N LYS A 175 2.53 -11.09 -16.20
CA LYS A 175 1.53 -11.74 -15.35
C LYS A 175 0.14 -11.18 -15.64
N LYS A 176 -0.89 -12.02 -15.52
CA LYS A 176 -2.26 -11.54 -15.32
C LYS A 176 -2.31 -10.86 -13.96
N GLY A 177 -2.12 -9.54 -13.97
CA GLY A 177 -2.31 -8.69 -12.79
C GLY A 177 -3.79 -8.48 -12.48
N SER A 178 -4.03 -7.67 -11.47
CA SER A 178 -5.35 -7.16 -11.12
C SER A 178 -5.26 -5.67 -10.84
N ASN A 179 -6.34 -4.96 -11.14
CA ASN A 179 -6.52 -3.58 -10.74
C ASN A 179 -6.80 -3.54 -9.24
N LEU A 180 -5.86 -2.98 -8.48
CA LEU A 180 -5.93 -2.86 -7.02
C LEU A 180 -5.68 -1.42 -6.58
N LEU A 181 -6.45 -0.95 -5.61
CA LEU A 181 -6.21 0.30 -4.89
C LEU A 181 -5.64 -0.05 -3.52
N GLY A 182 -4.41 0.40 -3.29
CA GLY A 182 -3.69 0.23 -2.04
C GLY A 182 -3.93 1.37 -1.05
N ARG A 183 -3.13 1.38 0.02
CA ARG A 183 -3.16 2.45 1.02
C ARG A 183 -2.72 3.81 0.49
N ASP A 184 -1.93 3.87 -0.57
CA ASP A 184 -1.56 5.11 -1.27
C ASP A 184 -2.77 5.88 -1.83
N PHE A 185 -3.78 5.16 -2.32
CA PHE A 185 -5.07 5.73 -2.70
C PHE A 185 -5.90 6.10 -1.46
N LEU A 186 -6.07 5.17 -0.53
CA LEU A 186 -6.89 5.38 0.67
C LEU A 186 -6.38 6.55 1.54
N ALA A 187 -5.07 6.81 1.55
CA ALA A 187 -4.45 7.91 2.27
C ALA A 187 -4.81 9.31 1.71
N LYS A 188 -5.35 9.38 0.48
CA LYS A 188 -5.85 10.64 -0.11
C LYS A 188 -7.16 11.10 0.51
N LEU A 189 -7.90 10.19 1.13
CA LEU A 189 -9.16 10.48 1.83
C LEU A 189 -8.85 11.03 3.22
N ASP A 190 -9.70 11.90 3.73
CA ASP A 190 -9.58 12.35 5.13
C ASP A 190 -10.13 11.30 6.07
N ARG A 191 -11.31 10.78 5.73
CA ARG A 191 -12.01 9.75 6.47
C ARG A 191 -12.73 8.86 5.46
N TYR A 192 -12.88 7.59 5.78
CA TYR A 192 -13.69 6.68 4.97
C TYR A 192 -14.32 5.59 5.80
N MET A 193 -15.45 5.08 5.31
CA MET A 193 -16.23 4.04 5.94
C MET A 193 -16.58 2.95 4.93
N PHE A 194 -16.33 1.71 5.31
CA PHE A 194 -16.92 0.55 4.66
C PHE A 194 -18.14 0.08 5.44
N VAL A 195 -19.26 -0.11 4.72
CA VAL A 195 -20.51 -0.64 5.27
C VAL A 195 -20.90 -1.92 4.52
N PRO A 196 -20.41 -3.09 4.95
CA PRO A 196 -20.67 -4.34 4.24
C PRO A 196 -22.13 -4.80 4.22
N SER A 197 -22.93 -4.40 5.20
CA SER A 197 -24.37 -4.74 5.23
C SER A 197 -25.17 -4.11 4.09
N THR A 198 -24.68 -3.00 3.51
CA THR A 198 -25.34 -2.26 2.43
C THR A 198 -24.47 -2.09 1.18
N PHE A 199 -23.24 -2.60 1.22
CA PHE A 199 -22.23 -2.44 0.17
C PHE A 199 -21.92 -0.98 -0.17
N GLU A 200 -21.87 -0.13 0.85
CA GLU A 200 -21.59 1.30 0.72
C GLU A 200 -20.15 1.63 1.15
N PHE A 201 -19.51 2.47 0.35
CA PHE A 201 -18.23 3.10 0.68
C PHE A 201 -18.47 4.61 0.78
N CYS A 202 -18.32 5.14 1.99
CA CYS A 202 -18.50 6.56 2.26
C CYS A 202 -17.16 7.22 2.56
N PHE A 203 -16.98 8.49 2.18
CA PHE A 203 -15.72 9.19 2.37
C PHE A 203 -15.89 10.71 2.48
N ASP A 204 -14.91 11.32 3.15
CA ASP A 204 -14.65 12.76 3.16
C ASP A 204 -13.29 13.01 2.51
N GLU A 205 -13.20 14.05 1.68
CA GLU A 205 -11.99 14.34 0.92
C GLU A 205 -11.67 15.83 0.77
N SER A 206 -10.54 16.23 1.35
CA SER A 206 -9.90 17.53 1.05
C SER A 206 -8.69 17.41 0.12
N ARG A 207 -8.18 16.19 -0.08
CA ARG A 207 -6.93 15.91 -0.81
C ARG A 207 -7.08 14.93 -1.97
N LEU A 208 -8.29 14.44 -2.27
CA LEU A 208 -8.50 13.45 -3.33
C LEU A 208 -7.98 13.93 -4.69
N ALA A 209 -8.22 15.20 -5.02
CA ALA A 209 -7.78 15.83 -6.26
C ALA A 209 -6.28 16.20 -6.29
N GLN A 210 -5.55 16.06 -5.18
CA GLN A 210 -4.13 16.42 -5.10
C GLN A 210 -3.27 15.27 -5.63
N ASP A 211 -2.27 15.61 -6.44
CA ASP A 211 -1.27 14.65 -6.91
C ASP A 211 -0.43 14.14 -5.73
N ASN A 212 -0.17 12.83 -5.72
CA ASN A 212 0.85 12.27 -4.86
C ASN A 212 2.23 12.74 -5.36
N PRO A 213 3.20 12.95 -4.45
CA PRO A 213 4.56 13.23 -4.86
C PRO A 213 5.10 12.15 -5.81
N ILE A 214 5.77 12.59 -6.88
CA ILE A 214 6.40 11.67 -7.83
C ILE A 214 7.72 11.18 -7.24
N GLU A 215 7.90 9.85 -7.19
CA GLU A 215 9.18 9.26 -6.81
C GLU A 215 10.24 9.59 -7.88
N VAL A 216 11.23 10.40 -7.52
CA VAL A 216 12.38 10.75 -8.39
C VAL A 216 13.51 9.72 -8.28
N ARG A 217 13.41 8.81 -7.32
CA ARG A 217 14.34 7.71 -7.07
C ARG A 217 13.60 6.57 -6.36
N ARG A 218 14.18 5.36 -6.38
CA ARG A 218 13.57 4.13 -5.83
C ARG A 218 14.54 3.40 -4.92
N LEU A 219 14.85 4.05 -3.81
CA LEU A 219 15.69 3.50 -2.75
C LEU A 219 14.82 2.69 -1.78
N GLY A 220 15.00 1.38 -1.81
CA GLY A 220 14.40 0.42 -0.89
C GLY A 220 15.16 0.38 0.43
N VAL A 221 14.41 0.50 1.53
CA VAL A 221 14.89 0.31 2.90
C VAL A 221 14.00 -0.70 3.63
N ARG A 222 14.60 -1.46 4.55
CA ARG A 222 13.93 -2.48 5.37
C ARG A 222 14.43 -2.39 6.81
N LEU A 223 13.67 -2.98 7.73
CA LEU A 223 14.11 -3.18 9.10
C LEU A 223 14.91 -4.50 9.19
N ILE A 224 16.19 -4.41 9.52
CA ILE A 224 17.09 -5.56 9.71
C ILE A 224 17.78 -5.37 11.07
N ASP A 225 17.62 -6.34 11.97
CA ASP A 225 18.16 -6.30 13.34
C ASP A 225 17.81 -5.01 14.10
N GLY A 226 16.58 -4.52 13.91
CA GLY A 226 16.09 -3.28 14.53
C GLY A 226 16.63 -1.99 13.92
N LYS A 227 17.43 -2.08 12.85
CA LYS A 227 18.01 -0.94 12.14
C LYS A 227 17.37 -0.74 10.77
N VAL A 228 17.22 0.52 10.36
CA VAL A 228 16.79 0.87 9.00
C VAL A 228 17.96 0.65 8.05
N THR A 229 17.83 -0.28 7.11
CA THR A 229 18.93 -0.75 6.26
C THR A 229 18.51 -0.73 4.80
N PHE A 230 19.39 -0.25 3.91
CA PHE A 230 19.18 -0.31 2.47
C PHE A 230 19.13 -1.77 2.00
N ALA A 231 18.06 -2.16 1.30
CA ALA A 231 17.85 -3.54 0.88
C ALA A 231 16.94 -3.64 -0.37
N ALA A 232 17.13 -4.71 -1.14
CA ALA A 232 16.35 -5.02 -2.35
C ALA A 232 16.39 -3.92 -3.45
N ASN A 233 17.50 -3.19 -3.51
CA ASN A 233 17.78 -2.23 -4.57
C ASN A 233 18.52 -2.90 -5.72
N THR A 234 18.17 -2.52 -6.95
CA THR A 234 18.88 -2.97 -8.16
C THR A 234 20.14 -2.14 -8.39
N SER A 235 21.11 -2.69 -9.13
CA SER A 235 22.40 -2.04 -9.37
C SER A 235 22.24 -0.66 -10.01
N LYS A 236 21.31 -0.50 -10.95
CA LYS A 236 21.00 0.80 -11.57
C LYS A 236 20.50 1.88 -10.59
N SER A 237 19.90 1.48 -9.46
CA SER A 237 19.47 2.41 -8.40
C SER A 237 20.63 2.95 -7.56
N PHE A 238 21.80 2.30 -7.62
CA PHE A 238 22.98 2.55 -6.77
C PHE A 238 24.27 2.86 -7.51
N GLU A 239 24.38 2.48 -8.79
CA GLU A 239 25.64 2.51 -9.56
C GLU A 239 26.30 3.90 -9.62
N GLU A 240 25.56 4.98 -9.38
CA GLU A 240 26.06 6.36 -9.38
C GLU A 240 26.18 7.00 -7.99
N GLN A 241 25.94 6.24 -6.91
CA GLN A 241 25.83 6.77 -5.54
C GLN A 241 26.72 5.99 -4.56
N ASP A 242 27.32 6.64 -3.56
CA ASP A 242 28.11 5.96 -2.50
C ASP A 242 27.21 5.28 -1.44
N ILE A 243 26.16 4.57 -1.91
CA ILE A 243 25.25 3.76 -1.08
C ILE A 243 25.19 2.33 -1.61
N ARG A 244 24.96 1.37 -0.71
CA ARG A 244 24.94 -0.07 -1.00
C ARG A 244 23.85 -0.76 -0.21
N ASN A 245 23.36 -1.90 -0.73
CA ASN A 245 22.54 -2.80 0.08
C ASN A 245 23.38 -3.26 1.29
N GLY A 246 22.78 -3.25 2.48
CA GLY A 246 23.45 -3.53 3.74
C GLY A 246 23.92 -2.29 4.52
N ASP A 247 23.96 -1.11 3.89
CA ASP A 247 24.22 0.13 4.61
C ASP A 247 23.08 0.45 5.58
N VAL A 248 23.41 0.80 6.81
CA VAL A 248 22.44 1.25 7.81
C VAL A 248 22.19 2.73 7.60
N LEU A 249 20.93 3.11 7.40
CA LEU A 249 20.50 4.49 7.31
C LEU A 249 20.29 5.08 8.70
N ILE A 250 21.03 6.14 9.01
CA ILE A 250 21.01 6.82 10.31
C ILE A 250 20.17 8.10 10.25
N GLU A 251 20.32 8.89 9.19
CA GLU A 251 19.56 10.14 9.00
C GLU A 251 19.22 10.39 7.53
N VAL A 252 18.07 11.03 7.30
CA VAL A 252 17.62 11.59 6.03
C VAL A 252 17.32 13.08 6.22
N ASN A 253 18.03 13.94 5.49
CA ASN A 253 17.90 15.39 5.55
C ASN A 253 17.98 15.96 6.99
N GLY A 254 18.85 15.36 7.82
CA GLY A 254 19.03 15.73 9.24
C GLY A 254 17.93 15.21 10.17
N GLN A 255 16.96 14.42 9.66
CA GLN A 255 15.98 13.71 10.47
C GLN A 255 16.46 12.28 10.72
N PRO A 256 16.44 11.80 11.97
CA PRO A 256 16.81 10.42 12.26
C PRO A 256 15.91 9.38 11.59
N ALA A 257 16.54 8.33 11.06
CA ALA A 257 15.85 7.15 10.54
C ALA A 257 15.71 6.10 11.66
N TYR A 258 14.51 5.97 12.20
CA TYR A 258 14.15 4.96 13.19
C TYR A 258 13.08 4.04 12.62
N PRO A 259 12.88 2.84 13.20
CA PRO A 259 11.83 1.93 12.75
C PRO A 259 10.44 2.57 12.69
N ALA A 260 10.13 3.45 13.66
CA ALA A 260 8.85 4.15 13.73
C ALA A 260 8.68 5.26 12.68
N SER A 261 9.76 5.78 12.09
CA SER A 261 9.72 6.85 11.08
C SER A 261 9.96 6.33 9.67
N LEU A 262 9.78 5.03 9.44
CA LEU A 262 10.27 4.37 8.23
C LEU A 262 9.43 4.69 6.98
N ASP A 263 8.15 4.99 7.15
CA ASP A 263 7.29 5.44 6.05
C ASP A 263 7.68 6.86 5.63
N GLU A 264 7.88 7.77 6.58
CA GLU A 264 8.38 9.12 6.30
C GLU A 264 9.79 9.09 5.71
N THR A 265 10.67 8.23 6.25
CA THR A 265 12.02 8.01 5.75
C THR A 265 11.98 7.52 4.31
N SER A 266 11.17 6.50 4.01
CA SER A 266 11.02 5.94 2.67
C SER A 266 10.48 6.99 1.68
N SER A 267 9.49 7.79 2.12
CA SER A 267 8.93 8.88 1.32
C SER A 267 9.99 9.96 1.05
N ALA A 268 10.71 10.41 2.07
CA ALA A 268 11.75 11.43 1.95
C ALA A 268 12.90 10.96 1.03
N LEU A 269 13.33 9.69 1.15
CA LEU A 269 14.33 9.10 0.26
C LEU A 269 13.90 9.20 -1.20
N ASN A 270 12.64 8.88 -1.51
CA ASN A 270 12.20 8.69 -2.88
C ASN A 270 11.63 9.95 -3.55
N THR A 271 11.18 10.93 -2.77
CA THR A 271 10.52 12.15 -3.28
C THR A 271 11.36 13.42 -3.14
N THR A 272 12.41 13.42 -2.30
CA THR A 272 13.31 14.58 -2.20
C THR A 272 13.94 14.87 -3.56
N ALA A 273 13.89 16.13 -3.99
CA ALA A 273 14.43 16.56 -5.28
C ALA A 273 15.92 16.21 -5.46
N LYS A 274 16.34 15.98 -6.70
CA LYS A 274 17.74 15.68 -7.03
C LYS A 274 18.66 16.82 -6.56
N GLY A 275 19.80 16.46 -5.98
CA GLY A 275 20.79 17.36 -5.39
C GLY A 275 20.43 17.88 -3.99
N LYS A 276 19.31 17.46 -3.41
CA LYS A 276 18.83 17.94 -2.10
C LYS A 276 18.77 16.87 -1.02
N LEU A 277 18.96 15.60 -1.37
CA LEU A 277 18.92 14.53 -0.38
C LEU A 277 20.29 14.41 0.28
N SER A 278 20.32 14.53 1.60
CA SER A 278 21.49 14.30 2.42
C SER A 278 21.23 13.12 3.32
N LEU A 279 22.11 12.13 3.28
CA LEU A 279 22.01 10.91 4.08
C LEU A 279 23.18 10.82 5.04
N VAL A 280 22.93 10.32 6.24
CA VAL A 280 23.99 9.76 7.09
C VAL A 280 23.79 8.25 7.10
N ILE A 281 24.82 7.52 6.66
CA ILE A 281 24.82 6.05 6.65
C ILE A 281 25.94 5.51 7.54
N GLU A 282 25.76 4.31 8.06
CA GLU A 282 26.77 3.52 8.74
C GLU A 282 27.11 2.28 7.89
N ARG A 283 28.39 2.14 7.55
CA ARG A 283 28.95 1.00 6.83
C ARG A 283 30.16 0.50 7.61
N ASP A 284 30.18 -0.78 7.98
CA ASP A 284 31.26 -1.40 8.75
C ASP A 284 31.61 -0.63 10.05
N GLY A 285 30.58 -0.08 10.72
CA GLY A 285 30.72 0.71 11.94
C GLY A 285 31.23 2.15 11.75
N GLN A 286 31.48 2.57 10.51
CA GLN A 286 31.88 3.95 10.19
C GLN A 286 30.72 4.74 9.61
N ARG A 287 30.50 5.95 10.15
CA ARG A 287 29.50 6.89 9.63
C ARG A 287 30.03 7.70 8.46
N ARG A 288 29.16 7.93 7.49
CA ARG A 288 29.46 8.70 6.27
C ARG A 288 28.27 9.55 5.87
N THR A 289 28.55 10.71 5.30
CA THR A 289 27.52 11.57 4.71
C THR A 289 27.53 11.41 3.20
N VAL A 290 26.37 11.11 2.62
CA VAL A 290 26.15 11.00 1.18
C VAL A 290 25.19 12.09 0.74
N ARG A 291 25.49 12.79 -0.35
CA ARG A 291 24.62 13.85 -0.91
C ARG A 291 24.27 13.55 -2.35
N MET A 292 22.99 13.72 -2.71
CA MET A 292 22.46 13.29 -4.00
C MET A 292 21.17 14.00 -4.42
#